data_AF-A0A943G2N1-F1
#
_entry.id   AF-A0A943G2N1-F1
#
_cell.length_a   1.000
_cell.length_b   1.000
_cell.length_c   1.000
_cell.angle_alpha   90.00
_cell.angle_beta   90.00
_cell.angle_gamma   90.00
#
_symmetry.space_group_name_H-M   'P 1'
#
loop_
_entity.id
_entity.type
_entity.pdbx_description
1 polymer ?
#
loop_
_entity_poly.entity_id
_entity_poly.type
_entity_poly.pdbx_seq_one_letter_code
_entity_poly.pdbx_strand_id
1 'polypeptide(L)'
;MGYAIVVSSKNDHFNSFERKILYIGQETNSWLNYDGENKSFCVDDVEQAYLNFLSMGANNKEFWTFIRNCLEISKEKLLTNVIWNNTVICGKRRGIGHPNMNEKLEKISTQYLIYLYEYFKPEYTIFANGPSNPYYNITREVLKNINSDLCNMWSTGKNPILYDCDKKIIWTYHPNYLNRSHLKEESLNKIK
;
A
#
# COMPACT_ATOMS: atom_id res chain seq x y z
N MET A 1 -14.70 7.20 13.26
CA MET A 1 -14.19 8.16 12.26
C MET A 1 -12.75 7.82 11.98
N GLY A 2 -12.42 7.55 10.72
CA GLY A 2 -11.06 7.30 10.27
C GLY A 2 -10.68 8.35 9.23
N TYR A 3 -9.41 8.69 9.18
CA TYR A 3 -8.89 9.73 8.28
C TYR A 3 -8.40 9.08 7.00
N ALA A 4 -8.82 9.65 5.86
CA ALA A 4 -8.45 9.18 4.54
C ALA A 4 -7.05 9.67 4.16
N ILE A 5 -6.28 8.82 3.50
CA ILE A 5 -5.12 9.24 2.72
C ILE A 5 -5.67 9.85 1.44
N VAL A 6 -5.40 11.12 1.17
CA VAL A 6 -5.77 11.77 -0.09
C VAL A 6 -4.48 12.22 -0.75
N VAL A 7 -4.38 11.99 -2.06
CA VAL A 7 -3.40 12.68 -2.92
C VAL A 7 -4.07 13.95 -3.41
N SER A 8 -3.54 15.10 -3.02
CA SER A 8 -3.97 16.44 -3.39
C SER A 8 -3.56 16.67 -4.83
N SER A 9 -4.54 17.11 -5.61
CA SER A 9 -4.42 17.52 -7.02
C SER A 9 -3.41 18.67 -7.29
N LYS A 10 -2.71 19.19 -6.27
CA LYS A 10 -1.92 20.41 -6.39
C LYS A 10 -0.41 20.24 -6.66
N ASN A 11 0.19 19.04 -6.70
CA ASN A 11 1.66 18.94 -6.62
C ASN A 11 2.39 18.29 -7.81
N ASP A 12 3.30 19.09 -8.39
CA ASP A 12 4.40 18.75 -9.30
C ASP A 12 5.34 17.65 -8.80
N HIS A 13 5.31 17.32 -7.50
CA HIS A 13 6.20 16.35 -6.88
C HIS A 13 6.15 14.99 -7.58
N PHE A 14 4.96 14.43 -7.80
CA PHE A 14 4.81 13.12 -8.46
C PHE A 14 5.12 13.17 -9.96
N ASN A 15 5.15 14.35 -10.57
CA ASN A 15 5.57 14.51 -11.96
C ASN A 15 7.09 14.38 -12.10
N SER A 16 7.85 14.73 -11.06
CA SER A 16 9.31 14.54 -11.00
C SER A 16 9.76 13.12 -10.64
N PHE A 17 8.82 12.16 -10.50
CA PHE A 17 9.17 10.79 -10.14
C PHE A 17 9.96 10.12 -11.27
N GLU A 18 11.06 9.47 -10.89
CA GLU A 18 11.91 8.71 -11.81
C GLU A 18 11.17 7.47 -12.31
N ARG A 19 10.45 6.81 -11.39
CA ARG A 19 9.52 5.70 -11.66
C ARG A 19 8.26 5.91 -10.85
N LYS A 20 7.13 5.42 -11.33
CA LYS A 20 5.86 5.49 -10.59
C LYS A 20 5.48 4.10 -10.13
N ILE A 21 5.84 3.75 -8.90
CA ILE A 21 5.54 2.44 -8.32
C ILE A 21 4.46 2.63 -7.27
N LEU A 22 3.27 2.09 -7.52
CA LEU A 22 2.16 2.15 -6.57
C LEU A 22 2.29 1.02 -5.57
N TYR A 23 2.65 1.37 -4.33
CA TYR A 23 2.85 0.40 -3.26
C TYR A 23 1.73 0.50 -2.22
N ILE A 24 1.02 -0.60 -1.98
CA ILE A 24 -0.22 -0.65 -1.20
C ILE A 24 -0.03 -1.58 0.01
N GLY A 25 0.08 -0.98 1.20
CA GLY A 25 0.11 -1.69 2.49
C GLY A 25 -1.29 -2.05 3.01
N GLN A 26 -1.40 -2.37 4.30
CA GLN A 26 -2.67 -2.75 4.94
C GLN A 26 -3.48 -1.53 5.42
N GLU A 27 -3.00 -0.85 6.48
CA GLU A 27 -3.58 0.36 7.07
C GLU A 27 -2.53 1.17 7.83
N THR A 28 -2.94 2.35 8.30
CA THR A 28 -2.07 3.35 8.93
C THR A 28 -1.80 3.14 10.42
N ASN A 29 -2.42 2.16 11.07
CA ASN A 29 -2.18 1.79 12.47
C ASN A 29 -2.17 2.97 13.48
N SER A 30 -3.09 3.92 13.32
CA SER A 30 -3.17 5.13 14.16
C SER A 30 -1.90 6.01 14.12
N TRP A 31 -1.01 5.83 13.14
CA TRP A 31 0.35 6.39 13.13
C TRP A 31 0.42 7.93 13.22
N LEU A 32 -0.60 8.65 12.73
CA LEU A 32 -0.68 10.11 12.87
C LEU A 32 -1.19 10.56 14.26
N ASN A 33 -1.31 9.63 15.23
CA ASN A 33 -1.73 9.85 16.61
C ASN A 33 -2.88 10.86 16.70
N TYR A 34 -4.06 10.43 16.24
CA TYR A 34 -5.32 11.18 16.28
C TYR A 34 -5.88 11.33 17.71
N ASP A 35 -5.01 11.45 18.70
CA ASP A 35 -5.35 11.67 20.10
C ASP A 35 -5.83 13.12 20.27
N GLY A 36 -7.10 13.33 19.90
CA GLY A 36 -7.90 14.52 20.14
C GLY A 36 -9.30 14.27 19.59
N GLU A 37 -10.35 14.44 20.41
CA GLU A 37 -11.72 14.07 20.04
C GLU A 37 -12.32 14.81 18.84
N ASN A 38 -11.67 15.87 18.36
CA ASN A 38 -12.16 16.69 17.25
C ASN A 38 -11.06 17.22 16.32
N LYS A 39 -9.89 16.56 16.25
CA LYS A 39 -8.80 17.05 15.41
C LYS A 39 -9.05 16.70 13.94
N SER A 40 -9.65 17.63 13.18
CA SER A 40 -9.65 17.55 11.71
C SER A 40 -8.26 17.89 11.20
N PHE A 41 -7.72 17.10 10.29
CA PHE A 41 -6.46 17.40 9.60
C PHE A 41 -6.82 17.87 8.20
N CYS A 42 -6.13 18.89 7.69
CA CYS A 42 -6.25 19.19 6.27
C CYS A 42 -5.51 18.10 5.47
N VAL A 43 -5.87 17.96 4.21
CA VAL A 43 -5.27 16.96 3.31
C VAL A 43 -3.76 17.16 3.19
N ASP A 44 -3.32 18.43 3.11
CA ASP A 44 -1.91 18.79 2.96
C ASP A 44 -1.06 18.33 4.18
N ASP A 45 -1.61 18.41 5.41
CA ASP A 45 -0.93 17.93 6.62
C ASP A 45 -0.71 16.42 6.58
N VAL A 46 -1.73 15.67 6.12
CA VAL A 46 -1.65 14.21 6.00
C VAL A 46 -0.61 13.84 4.96
N GLU A 47 -0.62 14.48 3.79
CA GLU A 47 0.39 14.25 2.76
C GLU A 47 1.80 14.55 3.23
N GLN A 48 2.01 15.71 3.86
CA GLN A 48 3.32 16.08 4.36
C GLN A 48 3.83 15.08 5.40
N ALA A 49 2.95 14.54 6.24
CA ALA A 49 3.32 13.50 7.19
C ALA A 49 3.80 12.21 6.47
N TYR A 50 3.11 11.78 5.41
CA TYR A 50 3.53 10.65 4.57
C TYR A 50 4.89 10.88 3.91
N LEU A 51 5.08 12.05 3.29
CA LEU A 51 6.35 12.42 2.65
C LEU A 51 7.50 12.47 3.66
N ASN A 52 7.28 13.08 4.82
CA ASN A 52 8.25 13.13 5.91
C ASN A 52 8.62 11.74 6.43
N PHE A 53 7.68 10.80 6.42
CA PHE A 53 7.97 9.44 6.81
C PHE A 53 8.76 8.69 5.76
N LEU A 54 8.42 8.83 4.48
CA LEU A 54 9.23 8.23 3.42
C LEU A 54 10.67 8.78 3.44
N SER A 55 10.86 10.06 3.79
CA SER A 55 12.19 10.67 3.85
C SER A 55 13.00 10.25 5.08
N MET A 56 12.40 10.26 6.27
CA MET A 56 13.13 10.07 7.54
C MET A 56 12.75 8.80 8.30
N GLY A 57 11.52 8.33 8.16
CA GLY A 57 10.91 7.25 8.95
C GLY A 57 10.97 5.86 8.30
N ALA A 58 11.13 5.78 6.98
CA ALA A 58 11.23 4.56 6.18
C ALA A 58 12.61 3.87 6.32
N ASN A 59 13.05 3.71 7.57
CA ASN A 59 14.33 3.09 7.94
C ASN A 59 14.28 1.56 7.74
N ASN A 60 15.30 0.84 8.24
CA ASN A 60 15.54 -0.60 8.02
C ASN A 60 14.49 -1.55 8.63
N LYS A 61 13.25 -1.11 8.82
CA LYS A 61 12.12 -2.00 9.10
C LYS A 61 11.91 -2.92 7.90
N GLU A 62 11.56 -4.16 8.19
CA GLU A 62 11.36 -5.25 7.22
C GLU A 62 10.51 -4.83 6.01
N PHE A 63 9.49 -4.03 6.26
CA PHE A 63 8.62 -3.46 5.24
C PHE A 63 9.37 -2.69 4.15
N TRP A 64 10.21 -1.74 4.54
CA TRP A 64 10.93 -0.88 3.60
C TRP A 64 12.12 -1.58 2.97
N THR A 65 12.78 -2.46 3.72
CA THR A 65 13.84 -3.32 3.18
C THR A 65 13.28 -4.24 2.10
N PHE A 66 12.11 -4.85 2.32
CA PHE A 66 11.45 -5.69 1.32
C PHE A 66 11.16 -4.88 0.04
N ILE A 67 10.52 -3.72 0.17
CA ILE A 67 10.18 -2.86 -0.99
C ILE A 67 11.45 -2.47 -1.76
N ARG A 68 12.49 -1.98 -1.08
CA ARG A 68 13.75 -1.60 -1.73
C ARG A 68 14.39 -2.76 -2.48
N ASN A 69 14.34 -3.96 -1.91
CA ASN A 69 14.89 -5.16 -2.55
C ASN A 69 14.06 -5.61 -3.76
N CYS A 70 12.72 -5.48 -3.69
CA CYS A 70 11.84 -5.80 -4.81
C CYS A 70 12.05 -4.84 -5.99
N LEU A 71 12.32 -3.57 -5.69
CA LEU A 71 12.42 -2.50 -6.68
C LEU A 71 13.86 -2.23 -7.13
N GLU A 72 14.83 -2.84 -6.46
CA GLU A 72 16.27 -2.62 -6.63
C GLU A 72 16.67 -1.14 -6.51
N ILE A 73 16.08 -0.44 -5.54
CA ILE A 73 16.34 0.99 -5.28
C ILE A 73 16.98 1.23 -3.92
N SER A 74 17.76 2.32 -3.83
CA SER A 74 18.30 2.79 -2.54
C SER A 74 17.19 3.41 -1.67
N LYS A 75 17.52 3.69 -0.39
CA LYS A 75 16.57 4.31 0.55
C LYS A 75 16.13 5.69 0.08
N GLU A 76 17.08 6.49 -0.40
CA GLU A 76 16.88 7.87 -0.84
C GLU A 76 15.94 7.93 -2.05
N LYS A 77 15.97 6.89 -2.88
CA LYS A 77 15.14 6.74 -4.07
C LYS A 77 13.69 6.39 -3.78
N LEU A 78 13.33 5.99 -2.55
CA LEU A 78 11.92 5.73 -2.19
C LEU A 78 11.03 6.95 -2.45
N LEU A 79 11.52 8.15 -2.09
CA LEU A 79 10.76 9.40 -2.25
C LEU A 79 10.50 9.79 -3.70
N THR A 80 11.33 9.35 -4.64
CA THR A 80 11.23 9.72 -6.05
C THR A 80 10.73 8.57 -6.93
N ASN A 81 10.44 7.41 -6.34
CA ASN A 81 10.03 6.21 -7.06
C ASN A 81 8.74 5.57 -6.54
N VAL A 82 8.38 5.77 -5.26
CA VAL A 82 7.29 5.03 -4.60
C VAL A 82 6.14 5.95 -4.22
N ILE A 83 4.96 5.64 -4.73
CA ILE A 83 3.68 6.20 -4.30
C ILE A 83 3.13 5.23 -3.25
N TRP A 84 3.26 5.59 -1.98
CA TRP A 84 2.80 4.74 -0.89
C TRP A 84 1.34 5.02 -0.53
N ASN A 85 0.53 3.96 -0.50
CA ASN A 85 -0.84 3.99 0.01
C ASN A 85 -1.18 2.72 0.81
N ASN A 86 -2.42 2.60 1.26
CA ASN A 86 -2.90 1.46 2.05
C ASN A 86 -4.23 0.93 1.53
N THR A 87 -4.46 -0.37 1.74
CA THR A 87 -5.67 -1.06 1.27
C THR A 87 -6.92 -0.50 1.93
N VAL A 88 -6.87 -0.28 3.24
CA VAL A 88 -7.90 0.45 3.96
C VAL A 88 -7.43 1.88 4.10
N ILE A 89 -8.19 2.82 3.53
CA ILE A 89 -7.78 4.22 3.44
C ILE A 89 -7.75 4.95 4.78
N CYS A 90 -8.30 4.33 5.83
CA CYS A 90 -8.25 4.84 7.19
C CYS A 90 -7.90 3.75 8.22
N GLY A 91 -7.25 4.17 9.30
CA GLY A 91 -6.91 3.29 10.42
C GLY A 91 -7.91 3.42 11.58
N LYS A 92 -7.72 2.58 12.61
CA LYS A 92 -8.32 2.85 13.93
C LYS A 92 -7.84 4.21 14.44
N ARG A 93 -8.65 4.81 15.32
CA ARG A 93 -8.29 6.02 16.04
C ARG A 93 -7.31 5.74 17.19
N ARG A 94 -7.47 4.59 17.84
CA ARG A 94 -6.59 4.06 18.87
C ARG A 94 -6.30 2.59 18.61
N GLY A 95 -5.06 2.18 18.84
CA GLY A 95 -4.61 0.79 18.70
C GLY A 95 -4.21 0.39 17.28
N ILE A 96 -4.02 -0.92 17.11
CA ILE A 96 -3.47 -1.56 15.91
C ILE A 96 -4.60 -2.25 15.11
N GLY A 97 -4.45 -2.25 13.79
CA GLY A 97 -5.32 -2.91 12.81
C GLY A 97 -6.32 -1.97 12.13
N HIS A 98 -7.10 -2.55 11.21
CA HIS A 98 -8.14 -1.85 10.48
C HIS A 98 -9.34 -1.47 11.38
N PRO A 99 -10.07 -0.38 11.09
CA PRO A 99 -11.32 -0.05 11.79
C PRO A 99 -12.39 -1.13 11.58
N ASN A 100 -13.51 -1.03 12.30
CA ASN A 100 -14.69 -1.85 12.00
C ASN A 100 -15.12 -1.59 10.56
N MET A 101 -14.98 -2.60 9.72
CA MET A 101 -15.28 -2.50 8.30
C MET A 101 -16.78 -2.49 8.08
N ASN A 102 -17.20 -1.72 7.08
CA ASN A 102 -18.55 -1.72 6.56
C ASN A 102 -18.48 -1.54 5.04
N GLU A 103 -19.58 -1.85 4.36
CA GLU A 103 -19.66 -1.79 2.90
C GLU A 103 -19.26 -0.41 2.34
N LYS A 104 -19.63 0.67 3.02
CA LYS A 104 -19.27 2.04 2.60
C LYS A 104 -17.76 2.24 2.61
N LEU A 105 -17.06 1.84 3.66
CA LEU A 105 -15.62 1.98 3.78
C LEU A 105 -14.88 1.08 2.80
N GLU A 106 -15.33 -0.16 2.63
CA GLU A 106 -14.77 -1.07 1.63
C GLU A 106 -14.89 -0.47 0.23
N LYS A 107 -16.11 -0.06 -0.16
CA LYS A 107 -16.38 0.55 -1.48
C LYS A 107 -15.52 1.79 -1.73
N ILE A 108 -15.43 2.70 -0.76
CA ILE A 108 -14.65 3.93 -0.93
C ILE A 108 -13.15 3.62 -1.02
N SER A 109 -12.67 2.60 -0.28
CA SER A 109 -11.27 2.18 -0.35
C SER A 109 -10.95 1.57 -1.72
N THR A 110 -11.82 0.70 -2.23
CA THR A 110 -11.70 0.12 -3.57
C THR A 110 -11.70 1.20 -4.65
N GLN A 111 -12.67 2.13 -4.62
CA GLN A 111 -12.76 3.23 -5.58
C GLN A 111 -11.52 4.11 -5.58
N TYR A 112 -10.99 4.41 -4.38
CA TYR A 112 -9.79 5.21 -4.25
C TYR A 112 -8.56 4.53 -4.83
N LEU A 113 -8.37 3.23 -4.58
CA LEU A 113 -7.24 2.49 -5.14
C LEU A 113 -7.31 2.37 -6.67
N ILE A 114 -8.51 2.18 -7.24
CA ILE A 114 -8.72 2.22 -8.69
C ILE A 114 -8.34 3.61 -9.24
N TYR A 115 -8.84 4.68 -8.60
CA TYR A 115 -8.47 6.05 -8.98
C TYR A 115 -6.96 6.27 -8.96
N LEU A 116 -6.25 5.82 -7.92
CA LEU A 116 -4.80 5.96 -7.83
C LEU A 116 -4.10 5.24 -8.98
N TYR A 117 -4.53 4.02 -9.30
CA TYR A 117 -3.98 3.25 -10.42
C TYR A 117 -4.17 3.99 -11.75
N GLU A 118 -5.39 4.46 -12.04
CA GLU A 118 -5.70 5.18 -13.28
C GLU A 118 -5.01 6.54 -13.38
N TYR A 119 -4.96 7.27 -12.28
CA TYR A 119 -4.36 8.61 -12.20
C TYR A 119 -2.85 8.55 -12.40
N PHE A 120 -2.16 7.68 -11.66
CA PHE A 120 -0.72 7.62 -11.69
C PHE A 120 -0.16 6.80 -12.85
N LYS A 121 -0.94 5.87 -13.41
CA LYS A 121 -0.49 4.89 -14.43
C LYS A 121 0.85 4.26 -14.02
N PRO A 122 0.89 3.59 -12.87
CA PRO A 122 2.15 3.11 -12.32
C PRO A 122 2.80 2.06 -13.22
N GLU A 123 4.13 2.03 -13.23
CA GLU A 123 4.92 1.00 -13.90
C GLU A 123 4.71 -0.38 -13.24
N TYR A 124 4.61 -0.39 -11.91
CA TYR A 124 4.30 -1.57 -11.10
C TYR A 124 3.31 -1.21 -10.00
N THR A 125 2.38 -2.13 -9.71
CA THR A 125 1.52 -2.06 -8.53
C THR A 125 1.82 -3.23 -7.60
N ILE A 126 2.05 -2.95 -6.31
CA ILE A 126 2.40 -3.96 -5.31
C ILE A 126 1.38 -3.94 -4.19
N PHE A 127 0.58 -4.99 -4.06
CA PHE A 127 -0.30 -5.24 -2.92
C PHE A 127 0.45 -6.07 -1.87
N ALA A 128 0.73 -5.47 -0.72
CA ALA A 128 1.49 -6.08 0.37
C ALA A 128 0.62 -6.22 1.63
N ASN A 129 -0.48 -6.94 1.51
CA ASN A 129 -1.57 -6.93 2.49
C ASN A 129 -2.08 -8.33 2.87
N GLY A 130 -1.72 -9.37 2.11
CA GLY A 130 -2.11 -10.75 2.36
C GLY A 130 -3.59 -11.08 2.07
N PRO A 131 -3.95 -12.37 2.20
CA PRO A 131 -5.23 -12.92 1.74
C PRO A 131 -6.32 -12.92 2.81
N SER A 132 -6.12 -12.27 3.96
CA SER A 132 -7.14 -12.18 5.00
C SER A 132 -8.07 -10.99 4.76
N ASN A 133 -9.36 -11.18 5.04
CA ASN A 133 -10.30 -10.06 5.07
C ASN A 133 -9.94 -9.06 6.18
N PRO A 134 -10.14 -7.75 5.94
CA PRO A 134 -10.81 -7.14 4.78
C PRO A 134 -9.94 -6.94 3.54
N TYR A 135 -8.62 -7.13 3.65
CA TYR A 135 -7.68 -6.76 2.58
C TYR A 135 -7.90 -7.57 1.31
N TYR A 136 -8.21 -8.86 1.44
CA TYR A 136 -8.50 -9.74 0.32
C TYR A 136 -9.66 -9.23 -0.54
N ASN A 137 -10.82 -8.97 0.06
CA ASN A 137 -12.00 -8.49 -0.66
C ASN A 137 -11.71 -7.18 -1.43
N ILE A 138 -11.09 -6.20 -0.76
CA ILE A 138 -10.78 -4.91 -1.38
C ILE A 138 -9.81 -5.10 -2.55
N THR A 139 -8.72 -5.84 -2.33
CA THR A 139 -7.69 -6.11 -3.36
C THR A 139 -8.28 -6.83 -4.55
N ARG A 140 -9.09 -7.86 -4.29
CA ARG A 140 -9.76 -8.64 -5.33
C ARG A 140 -10.65 -7.76 -6.21
N GLU A 141 -11.44 -6.88 -5.63
CA GLU A 141 -12.30 -5.97 -6.39
C GLU A 141 -11.47 -4.96 -7.19
N VAL A 142 -10.35 -4.44 -6.65
CA VAL A 142 -9.43 -3.59 -7.42
C VAL A 142 -8.87 -4.37 -8.63
N LEU A 143 -8.32 -5.57 -8.40
CA LEU A 143 -7.75 -6.43 -9.44
C LEU A 143 -8.77 -6.75 -10.54
N LYS A 144 -10.02 -7.01 -10.16
CA LYS A 144 -11.12 -7.25 -11.09
C LYS A 144 -11.40 -6.01 -11.97
N ASN A 145 -11.44 -4.82 -11.37
CA ASN A 145 -11.73 -3.58 -12.11
C ASN A 145 -10.59 -3.19 -13.08
N ILE A 146 -9.35 -3.54 -12.78
CA ILE A 146 -8.20 -3.28 -13.68
C ILE A 146 -7.93 -4.44 -14.66
N ASN A 147 -8.82 -5.43 -14.70
CA ASN A 147 -8.76 -6.63 -15.53
C ASN A 147 -7.44 -7.42 -15.35
N SER A 148 -7.05 -7.64 -14.10
CA SER A 148 -5.91 -8.51 -13.75
C SER A 148 -6.38 -9.95 -13.58
N ASP A 149 -5.57 -10.90 -14.06
CA ASP A 149 -5.84 -12.34 -13.92
C ASP A 149 -5.74 -12.80 -12.45
N LEU A 150 -5.10 -12.01 -11.59
CA LEU A 150 -4.99 -12.29 -10.16
C LEU A 150 -6.33 -12.13 -9.42
N CYS A 151 -7.37 -11.56 -10.02
CA CYS A 151 -8.67 -11.32 -9.35
C CYS A 151 -9.40 -12.59 -8.90
N ASN A 152 -8.99 -13.76 -9.38
CA ASN A 152 -9.51 -15.07 -8.95
C ASN A 152 -8.45 -15.92 -8.24
N MET A 153 -7.33 -15.31 -7.85
CA MET A 153 -6.23 -15.98 -7.15
C MET A 153 -6.15 -15.49 -5.70
N TRP A 154 -5.36 -16.19 -4.88
CA TRP A 154 -4.99 -15.75 -3.54
C TRP A 154 -3.60 -16.28 -3.18
N SER A 155 -2.81 -15.45 -2.49
CA SER A 155 -1.51 -15.89 -1.96
C SER A 155 -1.71 -16.98 -0.90
N THR A 156 -0.86 -18.00 -0.89
CA THR A 156 -0.86 -19.06 0.13
C THR A 156 0.54 -19.20 0.72
N GLY A 157 0.69 -19.93 1.84
CA GLY A 157 2.03 -20.19 2.39
C GLY A 157 3.00 -20.87 1.39
N LYS A 158 2.46 -21.69 0.46
CA LYS A 158 3.25 -22.34 -0.61
C LYS A 158 3.51 -21.43 -1.81
N ASN A 159 2.65 -20.43 -2.00
CA ASN A 159 2.78 -19.44 -3.06
C ASN A 159 2.51 -18.04 -2.50
N PRO A 160 3.49 -17.48 -1.74
CA PRO A 160 3.28 -16.24 -1.00
C PRO A 160 3.23 -15.00 -1.90
N ILE A 161 3.64 -15.16 -3.16
CA ILE A 161 3.64 -14.12 -4.18
C ILE A 161 2.86 -14.59 -5.39
N LEU A 162 2.00 -13.70 -5.86
CA LEU A 162 1.33 -13.78 -7.14
C LEU A 162 1.82 -12.63 -8.01
N TYR A 163 1.99 -12.90 -9.31
CA TYR A 163 2.46 -11.91 -10.26
C TYR A 163 1.64 -11.95 -11.55
N ASP A 164 1.16 -10.79 -11.96
CA ASP A 164 0.56 -10.53 -13.26
C ASP A 164 1.61 -9.85 -14.14
N CYS A 165 2.22 -10.62 -15.04
CA CYS A 165 3.27 -10.13 -15.93
C CYS A 165 2.79 -9.04 -16.88
N ASP A 166 1.53 -9.10 -17.32
CA ASP A 166 0.98 -8.22 -18.34
C ASP A 166 0.56 -6.88 -17.73
N LYS A 167 -0.04 -6.93 -16.53
CA LYS A 167 -0.43 -5.74 -15.78
C LYS A 167 0.65 -5.19 -14.86
N LYS A 168 1.78 -5.89 -14.71
CA LYS A 168 2.87 -5.54 -13.79
C LYS A 168 2.40 -5.42 -12.34
N ILE A 169 1.59 -6.38 -11.90
CA ILE A 169 1.01 -6.39 -10.55
C ILE A 169 1.62 -7.51 -9.72
N ILE A 170 2.11 -7.17 -8.54
CA ILE A 170 2.56 -8.12 -7.53
C ILE A 170 1.54 -8.13 -6.39
N TRP A 171 1.09 -9.31 -5.95
CA TRP A 171 0.28 -9.47 -4.75
C TRP A 171 0.94 -10.46 -3.79
N THR A 172 1.23 -9.99 -2.58
CA THR A 172 1.95 -10.75 -1.56
C THR A 172 1.40 -10.49 -0.16
N TYR A 173 1.83 -11.32 0.79
CA TYR A 173 1.65 -11.04 2.21
C TYR A 173 2.38 -9.76 2.64
N HIS A 174 1.90 -9.17 3.73
CA HIS A 174 2.59 -8.07 4.39
C HIS A 174 4.03 -8.50 4.79
N PRO A 175 5.06 -7.65 4.60
CA PRO A 175 6.46 -8.03 4.87
C PRO A 175 6.74 -8.55 6.28
N ASN A 176 6.07 -8.01 7.31
CA ASN A 176 6.18 -8.54 8.68
C ASN A 176 5.72 -10.01 8.79
N TYR A 177 4.69 -10.41 8.03
CA TYR A 177 4.24 -11.79 7.98
C TYR A 177 5.27 -12.66 7.27
N LEU A 178 5.73 -12.25 6.07
CA LEU A 178 6.76 -12.98 5.32
C LEU A 178 8.01 -13.25 6.16
N ASN A 179 8.44 -12.26 6.95
CA ASN A 179 9.59 -12.41 7.83
C ASN A 179 9.32 -13.41 8.96
N ARG A 180 8.19 -13.28 9.66
CA ARG A 180 7.80 -14.19 10.76
C ARG A 180 7.56 -15.63 10.29
N SER A 181 7.17 -15.81 9.04
CA SER A 181 6.94 -17.11 8.42
C SER A 181 8.16 -17.66 7.68
N HIS A 182 9.32 -16.98 7.72
CA HIS A 182 10.54 -17.36 7.01
C HIS A 182 10.38 -17.48 5.48
N LEU A 183 9.41 -16.75 4.90
CA LEU A 183 9.11 -16.75 3.46
C LEU A 183 9.75 -15.57 2.71
N LYS A 184 10.46 -14.68 3.42
CA LYS A 184 10.98 -13.43 2.85
C LYS A 184 11.94 -13.64 1.68
N GLU A 185 12.93 -14.52 1.81
CA GLU A 185 13.93 -14.74 0.76
C GLU A 185 13.32 -15.42 -0.48
N GLU A 186 12.50 -16.46 -0.27
CA GLU A 186 11.75 -17.12 -1.35
C GLU A 186 10.88 -16.12 -2.10
N SER A 187 10.21 -15.24 -1.36
CA SER A 187 9.40 -14.16 -1.91
C SER A 187 10.24 -13.21 -2.77
N LEU A 188 11.38 -12.71 -2.27
CA LEU A 188 12.23 -11.81 -3.04
C LEU A 188 12.76 -12.46 -4.33
N ASN A 189 13.13 -13.75 -4.29
CA ASN A 189 13.63 -14.47 -5.46
C ASN A 189 12.57 -14.70 -6.54
N LYS A 190 11.27 -14.68 -6.19
CA LYS A 190 10.16 -14.81 -7.16
C LYS A 190 9.79 -13.48 -7.85
N ILE A 191 10.23 -12.35 -7.29
CA ILE A 191 9.97 -11.02 -7.85
C ILE A 191 11.06 -10.62 -8.85
N LYS A 192 12.30 -11.03 -8.60
CA LYS A 192 13.46 -10.82 -9.48
C LYS A 192 13.38 -11.68 -10.73
#